data_AF-A0A075GW53-F1
#
_entry.id   AF-A0A075GW53-F1
#
_cell.length_a   1.000
_cell.length_b   1.000
_cell.length_c   1.000
_cell.angle_alpha   90.00
_cell.angle_beta   90.00
_cell.angle_gamma   90.00
#
_symmetry.space_group_name_H-M   'P 1'
#
loop_
_entity.id
_entity.type
_entity.pdbx_description
1 polymer ?
#
loop_
_entity_poly.entity_id
_entity_poly.type
_entity_poly.pdbx_seq_one_letter_code
_entity_poly.pdbx_strand_id
1 'polypeptide(L)'
;MAKQFLSYADAKKIIHKLNLSGKKEYSIWASSTTRPKIIPSSARSVYLKRREWVSWGDYLGTNTIATYNVKYRSFEESKKFAQKLNLKTKEDWTKFAQTKKLPSDIPRNPDSTYGRRKDSHGGQWKGYRDFLGNKNQFRKNYRIYQDAKKFVETLELSSQNKWKEYCKSGNKPEDIPTDPRKVYQNQGWQSWGKFLGSGYVSHKNRKYRSYEDAQKFVQSKGCTSHKEWRQYCSKHSIPSDIPKRLDHIYQKQGTWTTWGDFLGTEKVADMNKSKNWLPIKNAKIEARKIAKELGITSELQWMKYYKQGKIPKYLPRDLGSFYDPNHKRNKKRKY
;
A
#
# COMPACT_ATOMS: atom_id res chain seq x y z
N MET A 1 -0.14 -81.18 4.51
CA MET A 1 -1.56 -80.90 4.81
C MET A 1 -1.90 -79.45 4.43
N ALA A 2 -2.78 -79.23 3.45
CA ALA A 2 -3.25 -77.89 3.12
C ALA A 2 -4.02 -77.33 4.34
N LYS A 3 -3.65 -76.13 4.80
CA LYS A 3 -4.35 -75.48 5.92
C LYS A 3 -5.81 -75.22 5.52
N GLN A 4 -6.75 -75.93 6.14
CA GLN A 4 -8.17 -75.74 5.91
C GLN A 4 -8.64 -74.51 6.70
N PHE A 5 -8.65 -73.35 6.04
CA PHE A 5 -9.18 -72.11 6.61
C PHE A 5 -10.71 -72.05 6.50
N LEU A 6 -11.35 -71.50 7.54
CA LEU A 6 -12.80 -71.22 7.55
C LEU A 6 -13.24 -70.41 6.33
N SER A 7 -14.52 -70.55 5.97
CA SER A 7 -15.17 -69.69 4.97
C SER A 7 -15.06 -68.22 5.36
N TYR A 8 -15.15 -67.31 4.39
CA TYR A 8 -15.17 -65.87 4.68
C TYR A 8 -16.29 -65.49 5.66
N ALA A 9 -17.49 -66.06 5.49
CA ALA A 9 -18.64 -65.77 6.34
C ALA A 9 -18.45 -66.23 7.79
N ASP A 10 -17.88 -67.42 8.01
CA ASP A 10 -17.68 -67.95 9.37
C ASP A 10 -16.48 -67.30 10.07
N ALA A 11 -15.42 -66.98 9.32
CA ALA A 11 -14.31 -66.20 9.84
C ALA A 11 -14.79 -64.83 10.35
N LYS A 12 -15.67 -64.14 9.62
CA LYS A 12 -16.26 -62.85 10.05
C LYS A 12 -16.94 -62.93 11.41
N LYS A 13 -17.73 -63.98 11.67
CA LYS A 13 -18.42 -64.18 12.96
C LYS A 13 -17.45 -64.19 14.15
N ILE A 14 -16.24 -64.71 13.95
CA ILE A 14 -15.18 -64.74 14.97
C ILE A 14 -14.50 -63.38 15.05
N ILE A 15 -14.12 -62.80 13.90
CA ILE A 15 -13.40 -61.52 13.85
C ILE A 15 -14.23 -60.36 14.40
N HIS A 16 -15.54 -60.34 14.16
CA HIS A 16 -16.44 -59.30 14.67
C HIS A 16 -16.50 -59.27 16.21
N LYS A 17 -16.33 -60.43 16.87
CA LYS A 17 -16.28 -60.50 18.35
C LYS A 17 -15.01 -59.88 18.95
N LEU A 18 -13.96 -59.70 18.14
CA LEU A 18 -12.68 -59.17 18.58
C LEU A 18 -12.61 -57.63 18.54
N ASN A 19 -13.62 -56.96 17.96
CA ASN A 19 -13.71 -55.49 17.87
C ASN A 19 -12.43 -54.80 17.36
N LEU A 20 -11.73 -55.41 16.39
CA LEU A 20 -10.50 -54.88 15.83
C LEU A 20 -10.78 -53.63 14.96
N SER A 21 -10.07 -52.54 15.21
CA SER A 21 -10.32 -51.24 14.59
C SER A 21 -9.78 -51.10 13.16
N GLY A 22 -8.86 -51.99 12.75
CA GLY A 22 -8.26 -51.93 11.42
C GLY A 22 -7.23 -53.01 11.11
N LYS A 23 -6.72 -52.97 9.86
CA LYS A 23 -5.74 -53.94 9.34
C LYS A 23 -4.52 -54.10 10.25
N LYS A 24 -4.01 -53.01 10.85
CA LYS A 24 -2.81 -53.04 11.71
C LYS A 24 -3.04 -53.89 12.96
N GLU A 25 -4.18 -53.70 13.63
CA GLU A 25 -4.55 -54.52 14.80
C GLU A 25 -4.80 -55.97 14.41
N TYR A 26 -5.46 -56.21 13.27
CA TYR A 26 -5.61 -57.56 12.73
C TYR A 26 -4.26 -58.23 12.50
N SER A 27 -3.29 -57.53 11.90
CA SER A 27 -1.96 -58.08 11.66
C SER A 27 -1.24 -58.44 12.97
N ILE A 28 -1.37 -57.62 14.02
CA ILE A 28 -0.78 -57.89 15.33
C ILE A 28 -1.45 -59.11 15.98
N TRP A 29 -2.78 -59.11 16.08
CA TRP A 29 -3.54 -60.23 16.62
C TRP A 29 -3.27 -61.53 15.84
N ALA A 30 -3.24 -61.46 14.51
CA ALA A 30 -3.04 -62.62 13.66
C ALA A 30 -1.61 -63.19 13.74
N SER A 31 -0.66 -62.41 14.24
CA SER A 31 0.72 -62.85 14.49
C SER A 31 0.91 -63.37 15.92
N SER A 32 -0.08 -63.16 16.80
CA SER A 32 -0.05 -63.64 18.18
C SER A 32 -0.35 -65.13 18.30
N THR A 33 -0.02 -65.70 19.45
CA THR A 33 -0.36 -67.10 19.83
C THR A 33 -1.87 -67.31 20.03
N THR A 34 -2.65 -66.23 20.18
CA THR A 34 -4.10 -66.29 20.40
C THR A 34 -4.92 -66.52 19.13
N ARG A 35 -4.31 -66.41 17.93
CA ARG A 35 -5.01 -66.65 16.66
C ARG A 35 -5.31 -68.15 16.49
N PRO A 36 -6.59 -68.54 16.32
CA PRO A 36 -6.94 -69.92 15.95
C PRO A 36 -6.31 -70.33 14.61
N LYS A 37 -5.76 -71.54 14.52
CA LYS A 37 -5.10 -72.04 13.29
C LYS A 37 -6.02 -72.03 12.05
N ILE A 38 -7.33 -72.08 12.27
CA ILE A 38 -8.39 -72.04 11.25
C ILE A 38 -8.64 -70.64 10.64
N ILE A 39 -8.10 -69.58 11.27
CA ILE A 39 -8.15 -68.21 10.74
C ILE A 39 -6.82 -67.90 10.05
N PRO A 40 -6.81 -67.41 8.80
CA PRO A 40 -5.58 -67.11 8.09
C PRO A 40 -4.84 -65.91 8.69
N SER A 41 -3.50 -66.01 8.79
CA SER A 41 -2.67 -64.87 9.20
C SER A 41 -2.73 -63.70 8.20
N SER A 42 -2.98 -64.01 6.91
CA SER A 42 -3.28 -63.03 5.87
C SER A 42 -4.68 -63.28 5.28
N ALA A 43 -5.71 -62.71 5.91
CA ALA A 43 -7.10 -62.85 5.46
C ALA A 43 -7.31 -62.36 4.03
N ARG A 44 -6.82 -61.15 3.70
CA ARG A 44 -6.96 -60.60 2.35
C ARG A 44 -6.41 -61.55 1.29
N SER A 45 -5.21 -62.09 1.47
CA SER A 45 -4.59 -62.98 0.47
C SER A 45 -5.36 -64.27 0.26
N VAL A 46 -5.91 -64.85 1.34
CA VAL A 46 -6.63 -66.13 1.28
C VAL A 46 -8.02 -65.94 0.65
N TYR A 47 -8.81 -65.00 1.15
CA TYR A 47 -10.18 -64.81 0.70
C TYR A 47 -10.26 -64.09 -0.66
N LEU A 48 -9.26 -63.30 -1.03
CA LEU A 48 -9.18 -62.72 -2.39
C LEU A 48 -8.95 -63.80 -3.44
N LYS A 49 -8.07 -64.78 -3.17
CA LYS A 49 -7.87 -65.94 -4.07
C LYS A 49 -9.13 -66.78 -4.22
N ARG A 50 -9.97 -66.85 -3.17
CA ARG A 50 -11.27 -67.52 -3.19
C ARG A 50 -12.40 -66.67 -3.81
N ARG A 51 -12.11 -65.43 -4.23
CA ARG A 51 -13.12 -64.45 -4.70
C ARG A 51 -14.22 -64.14 -3.68
N GLU A 52 -13.95 -64.34 -2.39
CA GLU A 52 -14.88 -64.08 -1.28
C GLU A 52 -14.59 -62.74 -0.58
N TRP A 53 -13.46 -62.10 -0.88
CA TRP A 53 -13.03 -60.88 -0.19
C TRP A 53 -13.82 -59.63 -0.62
N VAL A 54 -14.51 -59.00 0.33
CA VAL A 54 -15.24 -57.74 0.12
C VAL A 54 -14.35 -56.54 0.47
N SER A 55 -14.08 -56.35 1.76
CA SER A 55 -13.20 -55.26 2.23
C SER A 55 -12.70 -55.55 3.65
N TRP A 56 -11.72 -54.76 4.11
CA TRP A 56 -11.32 -54.78 5.52
C TRP A 56 -12.46 -54.30 6.44
N GLY A 57 -13.30 -53.36 5.99
CA GLY A 57 -14.44 -52.88 6.77
C GLY A 57 -15.49 -53.95 7.01
N ASP A 58 -15.84 -54.72 5.97
CA ASP A 58 -16.75 -55.86 6.06
C ASP A 58 -16.15 -57.00 6.89
N TYR A 59 -14.88 -57.34 6.63
CA TYR A 59 -14.23 -58.46 7.32
C TYR A 59 -14.03 -58.20 8.81
N LEU A 60 -13.71 -56.96 9.22
CA LEU A 60 -13.51 -56.59 10.61
C LEU A 60 -14.81 -56.16 11.33
N GLY A 61 -15.91 -55.96 10.59
CA GLY A 61 -17.18 -55.51 11.15
C GLY A 61 -17.20 -54.01 11.50
N THR A 62 -16.20 -53.25 11.03
CA THR A 62 -16.13 -51.80 11.27
C THR A 62 -16.97 -51.00 10.26
N ASN A 63 -17.46 -51.64 9.19
CA ASN A 63 -18.16 -51.01 8.07
C ASN A 63 -17.40 -49.83 7.45
N THR A 64 -16.08 -49.77 7.66
CA THR A 64 -15.23 -48.70 7.12
C THR A 64 -15.00 -48.92 5.62
N ILE A 65 -15.49 -47.97 4.82
CA ILE A 65 -15.29 -47.95 3.37
C ILE A 65 -13.94 -47.29 3.09
N ALA A 66 -13.13 -47.91 2.23
CA ALA A 66 -11.87 -47.31 1.80
C ALA A 66 -12.13 -45.96 1.15
N THR A 67 -11.29 -44.96 1.41
CA THR A 67 -11.52 -43.54 1.01
C THR A 67 -11.81 -43.34 -0.48
N TYR A 68 -11.26 -44.19 -1.35
CA TYR A 68 -11.48 -44.17 -2.81
C TYR A 68 -12.81 -44.82 -3.26
N ASN A 69 -13.46 -45.60 -2.40
CA ASN A 69 -14.76 -46.23 -2.64
C ASN A 69 -15.91 -45.47 -1.95
N VAL A 70 -15.63 -44.39 -1.21
CA VAL A 70 -16.67 -43.59 -0.56
C VAL A 70 -17.42 -42.79 -1.62
N LYS A 71 -18.72 -43.05 -1.76
CA LYS A 71 -19.63 -42.20 -2.54
C LYS A 71 -20.09 -41.04 -1.66
N TYR A 72 -19.54 -39.85 -1.87
CA TYR A 72 -19.95 -38.64 -1.17
C TYR A 72 -21.27 -38.09 -1.72
N ARG A 73 -22.04 -37.41 -0.88
CA ARG A 73 -23.25 -36.67 -1.32
C ARG A 73 -22.88 -35.54 -2.28
N SER A 74 -23.88 -35.01 -2.99
CA SER A 74 -23.68 -33.86 -3.87
C SER A 74 -23.16 -32.63 -3.12
N PHE A 75 -22.49 -31.71 -3.83
CA PHE A 75 -21.99 -30.47 -3.24
C PHE A 75 -23.10 -29.66 -2.54
N GLU A 76 -24.27 -29.55 -3.16
CA GLU A 76 -25.39 -28.76 -2.62
C GLU A 76 -25.97 -29.38 -1.34
N GLU A 77 -26.05 -30.71 -1.24
CA GLU A 77 -26.49 -31.39 -0.02
C GLU A 77 -25.48 -31.24 1.11
N SER A 78 -24.19 -31.45 0.81
CA SER A 78 -23.10 -31.24 1.78
C SER A 78 -23.02 -29.79 2.25
N LYS A 79 -23.26 -28.83 1.35
CA LYS A 79 -23.34 -27.40 1.65
C LYS A 79 -24.52 -27.09 2.58
N LYS A 80 -25.72 -27.60 2.29
CA LYS A 80 -26.90 -27.44 3.18
C LYS A 80 -26.63 -28.00 4.58
N PHE A 81 -25.96 -29.15 4.68
CA PHE A 81 -25.57 -29.70 5.98
C PHE A 81 -24.56 -28.79 6.70
N ALA A 82 -23.51 -28.36 6.02
CA ALA A 82 -22.48 -27.50 6.59
C ALA A 82 -23.04 -26.16 7.09
N GLN A 83 -24.00 -25.59 6.37
CA GLN A 83 -24.69 -24.35 6.73
C GLN A 83 -25.57 -24.50 7.98
N LYS A 84 -26.19 -25.67 8.19
CA LYS A 84 -26.97 -25.95 9.42
C LYS A 84 -26.11 -25.98 10.69
N LEU A 85 -24.81 -26.28 10.56
CA LEU A 85 -23.88 -26.31 11.68
C LEU A 85 -23.42 -24.92 12.12
N ASN A 86 -23.66 -23.87 11.31
CA ASN A 86 -23.30 -22.48 11.60
C ASN A 86 -21.82 -22.29 11.98
N LEU A 87 -20.92 -23.08 11.38
CA LEU A 87 -19.47 -23.00 11.60
C LEU A 87 -18.88 -21.82 10.82
N LYS A 88 -17.97 -21.06 11.43
CA LYS A 88 -17.49 -19.80 10.84
C LYS A 88 -16.20 -19.96 10.05
N THR A 89 -15.35 -20.89 10.43
CA THR A 89 -13.99 -20.99 9.86
C THR A 89 -13.68 -22.39 9.32
N LYS A 90 -12.63 -22.48 8.51
CA LYS A 90 -12.09 -23.77 8.07
C LYS A 90 -11.61 -24.59 9.27
N GLU A 91 -11.06 -23.91 10.27
CA GLU A 91 -10.57 -24.50 11.51
C GLU A 91 -11.73 -25.13 12.31
N ASP A 92 -12.87 -24.44 12.40
CA ASP A 92 -14.10 -24.97 13.04
C ASP A 92 -14.62 -26.20 12.29
N TRP A 93 -14.67 -26.14 10.96
CA TRP A 93 -15.01 -27.30 10.14
C TRP A 93 -14.06 -28.47 10.38
N THR A 94 -12.75 -28.19 10.38
CA THR A 94 -11.73 -29.23 10.56
C THR A 94 -11.91 -29.92 11.90
N LYS A 95 -12.10 -29.16 13.00
CA LYS A 95 -12.34 -29.69 14.34
C LYS A 95 -13.63 -30.52 14.40
N PHE A 96 -14.73 -30.00 13.87
CA PHE A 96 -16.00 -30.72 13.79
C PHE A 96 -15.87 -32.03 13.01
N ALA A 97 -15.16 -31.99 11.87
CA ALA A 97 -14.96 -33.12 10.98
C ALA A 97 -14.03 -34.22 11.56
N GLN A 98 -13.36 -33.96 12.70
CA GLN A 98 -12.64 -34.99 13.46
C GLN A 98 -13.53 -35.72 14.47
N THR A 99 -14.72 -35.20 14.75
CA THR A 99 -15.67 -35.82 15.67
C THR A 99 -16.43 -36.96 15.00
N LYS A 100 -16.98 -37.88 15.80
CA LYS A 100 -17.88 -38.95 15.32
C LYS A 100 -19.24 -38.43 14.82
N LYS A 101 -19.49 -37.11 14.84
CA LYS A 101 -20.74 -36.48 14.41
C LYS A 101 -20.77 -36.13 12.92
N LEU A 102 -19.64 -36.27 12.20
CA LEU A 102 -19.60 -36.09 10.75
C LEU A 102 -20.19 -37.34 10.06
N PRO A 103 -21.25 -37.19 9.26
CA PRO A 103 -21.78 -38.29 8.45
C PRO A 103 -20.71 -38.86 7.51
N SER A 104 -20.70 -40.19 7.34
CA SER A 104 -19.69 -40.89 6.53
C SER A 104 -19.75 -40.58 5.04
N ASP A 105 -20.87 -40.03 4.58
CA ASP A 105 -21.14 -39.59 3.21
C ASP A 105 -20.78 -38.11 2.97
N ILE A 106 -20.32 -37.39 4.00
CA ILE A 106 -19.82 -36.00 3.89
C ILE A 106 -18.30 -36.00 3.98
N PRO A 107 -17.59 -35.39 3.01
CA PRO A 107 -16.15 -35.39 3.01
C PRO A 107 -15.57 -34.54 4.13
N ARG A 108 -14.56 -35.08 4.82
CA ARG A 108 -13.76 -34.34 5.80
C ARG A 108 -13.05 -33.14 5.16
N ASN A 109 -12.56 -33.32 3.94
CA ASN A 109 -11.86 -32.31 3.13
C ASN A 109 -12.70 -31.96 1.88
N PRO A 110 -13.76 -31.16 2.03
CA PRO A 110 -14.69 -30.85 0.94
C PRO A 110 -14.02 -30.08 -0.21
N ASP A 111 -12.95 -29.33 0.04
CA ASP A 111 -12.15 -28.64 -0.98
C ASP A 111 -11.43 -29.62 -1.92
N SER A 112 -10.96 -30.76 -1.40
CA SER A 112 -10.34 -31.80 -2.22
C SER A 112 -11.39 -32.59 -3.02
N THR A 113 -12.52 -32.91 -2.37
CA THR A 113 -13.60 -33.71 -2.96
C THR A 113 -14.40 -32.94 -4.01
N TYR A 114 -14.78 -31.68 -3.72
CA TYR A 114 -15.62 -30.86 -4.61
C TYR A 114 -14.81 -29.86 -5.44
N GLY A 115 -13.48 -29.77 -5.23
CA GLY A 115 -12.60 -28.86 -5.96
C GLY A 115 -11.88 -29.47 -7.16
N ARG A 116 -11.82 -30.80 -7.32
CA ARG A 116 -11.07 -31.43 -8.42
C ARG A 116 -11.98 -31.92 -9.57
N ARG A 117 -11.68 -31.38 -10.77
CA ARG A 117 -12.11 -31.73 -12.15
C ARG A 117 -13.61 -31.66 -12.51
N LYS A 118 -13.88 -31.10 -13.71
CA LYS A 118 -15.19 -30.77 -14.32
C LYS A 118 -16.16 -31.95 -14.51
N ASP A 119 -15.66 -33.18 -14.44
CA ASP A 119 -16.29 -34.39 -14.97
C ASP A 119 -16.91 -35.32 -13.90
N SER A 120 -16.89 -34.96 -12.61
CA SER A 120 -17.64 -35.77 -11.62
C SER A 120 -18.30 -34.99 -10.47
N HIS A 121 -17.76 -33.86 -10.03
CA HIS A 121 -18.43 -32.93 -9.07
C HIS A 121 -17.94 -31.49 -9.29
N GLY A 122 -17.53 -31.19 -10.51
CA GLY A 122 -16.45 -30.26 -10.79
C GLY A 122 -16.78 -28.79 -10.72
N GLY A 123 -16.04 -28.08 -9.86
CA GLY A 123 -15.89 -26.63 -9.92
C GLY A 123 -16.94 -25.82 -9.14
N GLN A 124 -17.85 -26.48 -8.43
CA GLN A 124 -18.81 -25.79 -7.56
C GLN A 124 -18.15 -25.24 -6.29
N TRP A 125 -16.96 -25.75 -5.92
CA TRP A 125 -16.22 -25.28 -4.77
C TRP A 125 -15.69 -23.85 -4.97
N LYS A 126 -16.31 -22.89 -4.28
CA LYS A 126 -15.89 -21.48 -4.24
C LYS A 126 -15.13 -21.10 -2.96
N GLY A 127 -14.74 -22.10 -2.17
CA GLY A 127 -14.05 -21.93 -0.88
C GLY A 127 -14.97 -22.12 0.33
N TYR A 128 -14.34 -22.27 1.51
CA TYR A 128 -15.03 -22.53 2.78
C TYR A 128 -16.09 -21.49 3.14
N ARG A 129 -15.94 -20.23 2.69
CA ARG A 129 -16.93 -19.17 2.96
C ARG A 129 -18.28 -19.44 2.30
N ASP A 130 -18.28 -19.89 1.05
CA ASP A 130 -19.49 -20.25 0.33
C ASP A 130 -20.10 -21.54 0.90
N PHE A 131 -19.26 -22.53 1.16
CA PHE A 131 -19.67 -23.83 1.68
C PHE A 131 -20.30 -23.76 3.08
N LEU A 132 -19.74 -22.95 3.98
CA LEU A 132 -20.25 -22.77 5.35
C LEU A 132 -21.41 -21.75 5.44
N GLY A 133 -21.73 -21.05 4.35
CA GLY A 133 -22.85 -20.08 4.33
C GLY A 133 -22.55 -18.78 5.06
N ASN A 134 -21.27 -18.42 5.19
CA ASN A 134 -20.86 -17.15 5.75
C ASN A 134 -21.25 -16.01 4.80
N LYS A 135 -22.49 -15.52 4.91
CA LYS A 135 -22.89 -14.25 4.29
C LYS A 135 -21.96 -13.15 4.83
N ASN A 136 -21.52 -12.24 3.97
CA ASN A 136 -20.55 -11.16 4.24
C ASN A 136 -20.77 -10.44 5.59
N GLN A 137 -20.27 -10.99 6.70
CA GLN A 137 -20.19 -10.28 7.99
C GLN A 137 -19.12 -9.16 7.95
N PHE A 138 -18.29 -9.14 6.90
CA PHE A 138 -17.21 -8.16 6.72
C PHE A 138 -17.58 -6.95 5.84
N ARG A 139 -18.81 -6.86 5.32
CA ARG A 139 -19.29 -5.54 4.92
C ARG A 139 -19.67 -4.82 6.20
N LYS A 140 -18.67 -4.20 6.84
CA LYS A 140 -18.94 -3.15 7.83
C LYS A 140 -19.91 -2.19 7.15
N ASN A 141 -21.12 -2.08 7.70
CA ASN A 141 -22.10 -1.10 7.27
C ASN A 141 -21.56 0.26 7.70
N TYR A 142 -20.70 0.83 6.88
CA TYR A 142 -20.17 2.16 7.12
C TYR A 142 -21.30 3.16 6.89
N ARG A 143 -21.40 4.12 7.81
CA ARG A 143 -22.34 5.23 7.69
C ARG A 143 -22.07 6.01 6.40
N ILE A 144 -23.11 6.64 5.85
CA ILE A 144 -22.99 7.38 4.59
C ILE A 144 -21.95 8.49 4.71
N TYR A 145 -21.28 8.80 3.60
CA TYR A 145 -20.17 9.76 3.54
C TYR A 145 -20.48 11.10 4.23
N GLN A 146 -21.68 11.65 4.00
CA GLN A 146 -22.06 12.96 4.54
C GLN A 146 -22.13 12.97 6.07
N ASP A 147 -22.69 11.92 6.68
CA ASP A 147 -22.79 11.86 8.14
C ASP A 147 -21.44 11.51 8.78
N ALA A 148 -20.66 10.64 8.13
CA ALA A 148 -19.29 10.38 8.56
C ALA A 148 -18.45 11.66 8.52
N LYS A 149 -18.57 12.45 7.45
CA LYS A 149 -17.89 13.74 7.30
C LYS A 149 -18.31 14.71 8.41
N LYS A 150 -19.61 14.92 8.64
CA LYS A 150 -20.11 15.80 9.72
C LYS A 150 -19.50 15.43 11.08
N PHE A 151 -19.46 14.15 11.41
CA PHE A 151 -18.83 13.68 12.64
C PHE A 151 -17.32 13.95 12.67
N VAL A 152 -16.59 13.68 11.58
CA VAL A 152 -15.15 13.89 11.56
C VAL A 152 -14.79 15.39 11.62
N GLU A 153 -15.63 16.26 11.07
CA GLU A 153 -15.49 17.71 11.18
C GLU A 153 -15.60 18.21 12.63
N THR A 154 -16.44 17.59 13.48
CA THR A 154 -16.52 17.95 14.92
C THR A 154 -15.26 17.60 15.71
N LEU A 155 -14.36 16.79 15.15
CA LEU A 155 -13.10 16.41 15.81
C LEU A 155 -11.97 17.41 15.52
N GLU A 156 -12.18 18.37 14.60
CA GLU A 156 -11.21 19.42 14.24
C GLU A 156 -9.80 18.90 13.89
N LEU A 157 -9.73 17.71 13.29
CA LEU A 157 -8.46 17.05 12.99
C LEU A 157 -7.78 17.70 11.78
N SER A 158 -6.59 18.24 11.98
CA SER A 158 -5.89 19.00 10.93
C SER A 158 -5.27 18.15 9.81
N SER A 159 -5.11 16.84 10.00
CA SER A 159 -4.39 15.99 9.05
C SER A 159 -4.78 14.52 9.08
N GLN A 160 -4.43 13.81 8.00
CA GLN A 160 -4.56 12.35 7.91
C GLN A 160 -3.83 11.62 9.04
N ASN A 161 -2.69 12.15 9.51
CA ASN A 161 -1.95 11.52 10.61
C ASN A 161 -2.73 11.64 11.93
N LYS A 162 -3.34 12.80 12.19
CA LYS A 162 -4.24 12.99 13.33
C LYS A 162 -5.46 12.08 13.27
N TRP A 163 -6.04 11.89 12.08
CA TRP A 163 -7.08 10.88 11.88
C TRP A 163 -6.60 9.47 12.22
N LYS A 164 -5.41 9.07 11.78
CA LYS A 164 -4.84 7.75 12.09
C LYS A 164 -4.56 7.56 13.59
N GLU A 165 -4.07 8.59 14.27
CA GLU A 165 -3.87 8.59 15.72
C GLU A 165 -5.21 8.40 16.44
N TYR A 166 -6.23 9.17 16.07
CA TYR A 166 -7.59 9.02 16.59
C TYR A 166 -8.19 7.62 16.35
N CYS A 167 -7.96 7.04 15.17
CA CYS A 167 -8.37 5.65 14.89
C CYS A 167 -7.72 4.63 15.82
N LYS A 168 -6.46 4.88 16.23
CA LYS A 168 -5.69 3.99 17.11
C LYS A 168 -6.04 4.15 18.58
N SER A 169 -6.61 5.29 18.98
CA SER A 169 -6.96 5.54 20.38
C SER A 169 -8.16 4.71 20.87
N GLY A 170 -8.84 3.98 19.98
CA GLY A 170 -10.05 3.21 20.31
C GLY A 170 -11.34 4.04 20.30
N ASN A 171 -11.25 5.36 20.19
CA ASN A 171 -12.42 6.25 20.28
C ASN A 171 -13.21 6.37 18.97
N LYS A 172 -12.66 5.87 17.85
CA LYS A 172 -13.31 5.95 16.54
C LYS A 172 -14.53 5.03 16.47
N PRO A 173 -15.72 5.54 16.14
CA PRO A 173 -16.91 4.72 15.92
C PRO A 173 -16.68 3.57 14.93
N GLU A 174 -17.28 2.41 15.18
CA GLU A 174 -17.09 1.21 14.36
C GLU A 174 -17.63 1.36 12.93
N ASP A 175 -18.68 2.17 12.78
CA ASP A 175 -19.39 2.52 11.55
C ASP A 175 -18.65 3.57 10.70
N ILE A 176 -17.48 4.05 11.15
CA ILE A 176 -16.59 4.90 10.35
C ILE A 176 -15.33 4.12 9.95
N PRO A 177 -14.96 4.10 8.66
CA PRO A 177 -13.79 3.40 8.19
C PRO A 177 -12.49 4.10 8.59
N THR A 178 -11.46 3.31 8.89
CA THR A 178 -10.10 3.81 9.12
C THR A 178 -9.48 4.42 7.85
N ASP A 179 -9.76 3.85 6.67
CA ASP A 179 -9.39 4.40 5.36
C ASP A 179 -10.65 4.88 4.59
N PRO A 180 -11.18 6.07 4.92
CA PRO A 180 -12.39 6.60 4.32
C PRO A 180 -12.25 6.87 2.82
N ARG A 181 -11.03 7.14 2.33
CA ARG A 181 -10.76 7.26 0.89
C ARG A 181 -11.14 6.00 0.13
N LYS A 182 -10.84 4.81 0.66
CA LYS A 182 -11.15 3.54 -0.02
C LYS A 182 -12.65 3.24 0.01
N VAL A 183 -13.30 3.53 1.13
CA VAL A 183 -14.72 3.20 1.32
C VAL A 183 -15.63 4.17 0.58
N TYR A 184 -15.32 5.47 0.63
CA TYR A 184 -16.16 6.51 0.05
C TYR A 184 -15.70 6.97 -1.34
N GLN A 185 -14.78 6.25 -1.99
CA GLN A 185 -14.23 6.62 -3.31
C GLN A 185 -15.32 6.96 -4.33
N ASN A 186 -16.39 6.15 -4.35
CA ASN A 186 -17.53 6.31 -5.25
C ASN A 186 -18.78 6.86 -4.53
N GLN A 187 -18.61 7.43 -3.33
CA GLN A 187 -19.69 7.96 -2.48
C GLN A 187 -19.47 9.45 -2.14
N GLY A 188 -18.75 10.19 -2.99
CA GLY A 188 -18.52 11.62 -2.81
C GLY A 188 -17.19 11.98 -2.13
N TRP A 189 -16.27 11.03 -1.93
CA TRP A 189 -14.93 11.35 -1.46
C TRP A 189 -14.19 12.30 -2.42
N GLN A 190 -13.70 13.42 -1.89
CA GLN A 190 -12.91 14.38 -2.66
C GLN A 190 -11.43 14.39 -2.22
N SER A 191 -11.19 14.64 -0.93
CA SER A 191 -9.84 14.74 -0.38
C SER A 191 -9.87 14.63 1.14
N TRP A 192 -8.69 14.44 1.75
CA TRP A 192 -8.54 14.50 3.19
C TRP A 192 -8.95 15.85 3.77
N GLY A 193 -8.57 16.98 3.15
CA GLY A 193 -8.94 18.30 3.67
C GLY A 193 -10.44 18.55 3.62
N LYS A 194 -11.16 17.97 2.65
CA LYS A 194 -12.63 18.04 2.57
C LYS A 194 -13.33 17.10 3.54
N PHE A 195 -12.76 15.94 3.82
CA PHE A 195 -13.32 14.98 4.77
C PHE A 195 -13.10 15.39 6.22
N LEU A 196 -11.95 16.00 6.52
CA LEU A 196 -11.58 16.44 7.87
C LEU A 196 -12.06 17.86 8.21
N GLY A 197 -12.62 18.59 7.24
CA GLY A 197 -12.96 20.02 7.41
C GLY A 197 -11.76 20.96 7.51
N SER A 198 -10.52 20.46 7.39
CA SER A 198 -9.31 21.27 7.63
C SER A 198 -8.96 22.28 6.54
N GLY A 199 -9.69 22.28 5.42
CA GLY A 199 -9.39 23.14 4.26
C GLY A 199 -8.07 22.82 3.56
N TYR A 200 -7.35 21.77 3.99
CA TYR A 200 -6.03 21.44 3.45
C TYR A 200 -6.11 20.96 2.00
N VAL A 201 -5.38 21.65 1.12
CA VAL A 201 -5.20 21.25 -0.29
C VAL A 201 -3.79 20.74 -0.51
N SER A 202 -3.69 19.51 -1.04
CA SER A 202 -2.42 18.87 -1.43
C SER A 202 -1.63 19.77 -2.38
N HIS A 203 -0.30 19.83 -2.22
CA HIS A 203 0.59 20.63 -3.06
C HIS A 203 0.39 20.44 -4.57
N LYS A 204 0.07 19.22 -5.01
CA LYS A 204 -0.16 18.89 -6.43
C LYS A 204 -1.45 19.49 -6.99
N ASN A 205 -2.43 19.78 -6.13
CA ASN A 205 -3.76 20.24 -6.51
C ASN A 205 -3.97 21.72 -6.17
N ARG A 206 -2.96 22.42 -5.63
CA ARG A 206 -3.05 23.84 -5.32
C ARG A 206 -3.09 24.63 -6.62
N LYS A 207 -4.14 25.45 -6.77
CA LYS A 207 -4.21 26.48 -7.80
C LYS A 207 -3.69 27.78 -7.17
N TYR A 208 -2.61 28.31 -7.74
CA TYR A 208 -2.05 29.59 -7.33
C TYR A 208 -2.63 30.69 -8.20
N ARG A 209 -2.78 31.90 -7.63
CA ARG A 209 -3.23 33.08 -8.39
C ARG A 209 -2.21 33.47 -9.47
N SER A 210 -2.66 34.30 -10.41
CA SER A 210 -1.84 34.84 -11.50
C SER A 210 -0.58 35.53 -10.98
N TYR A 211 0.42 35.66 -11.85
CA TYR A 211 1.67 36.35 -11.52
C TYR A 211 1.38 37.79 -11.09
N GLU A 212 0.53 38.48 -11.84
CA GLU A 212 0.18 39.89 -11.66
C GLU A 212 -0.55 40.13 -10.34
N ASP A 213 -1.50 39.25 -9.97
CA ASP A 213 -2.25 39.39 -8.72
C ASP A 213 -1.40 39.00 -7.50
N ALA A 214 -0.50 38.03 -7.65
CA ALA A 214 0.49 37.73 -6.60
C ALA A 214 1.49 38.87 -6.43
N GLN A 215 1.94 39.48 -7.53
CA GLN A 215 2.85 40.62 -7.53
C GLN A 215 2.24 41.79 -6.76
N LYS A 216 1.03 42.22 -7.14
CA LYS A 216 0.28 43.28 -6.44
C LYS A 216 0.12 43.00 -4.96
N PHE A 217 -0.24 41.76 -4.59
CA PHE A 217 -0.37 41.38 -3.19
C PHE A 217 0.95 41.49 -2.44
N VAL A 218 2.03 40.94 -2.97
CA VAL A 218 3.33 40.91 -2.28
C VAL A 218 3.90 42.32 -2.14
N GLN A 219 3.77 43.15 -3.18
CA GLN A 219 4.15 44.57 -3.14
C GLN A 219 3.35 45.34 -2.09
N SER A 220 2.04 45.06 -1.93
CA SER A 220 1.22 45.67 -0.87
C SER A 220 1.70 45.37 0.56
N LYS A 221 2.57 44.35 0.73
CA LYS A 221 3.17 44.01 2.04
C LYS A 221 4.51 44.70 2.29
N GLY A 222 4.99 45.53 1.36
CA GLY A 222 6.22 46.31 1.51
C GLY A 222 7.51 45.49 1.61
N CYS A 223 7.48 44.22 1.18
CA CYS A 223 8.67 43.38 1.18
C CYS A 223 9.61 43.80 0.03
N THR A 224 10.84 44.17 0.35
CA THR A 224 11.84 44.66 -0.63
C THR A 224 12.89 43.61 -1.00
N SER A 225 12.87 42.47 -0.31
CA SER A 225 13.75 41.35 -0.58
C SER A 225 13.05 40.00 -0.41
N HIS A 226 13.57 38.98 -1.10
CA HIS A 226 13.11 37.60 -0.92
C HIS A 226 13.26 37.10 0.53
N LYS A 227 14.27 37.59 1.26
CA LYS A 227 14.46 37.24 2.69
C LYS A 227 13.32 37.81 3.53
N GLU A 228 12.97 39.07 3.34
CA GLU A 228 11.82 39.72 3.99
C GLU A 228 10.53 38.99 3.67
N TRP A 229 10.29 38.64 2.40
CA TRP A 229 9.10 37.90 2.00
C TRP A 229 8.98 36.53 2.71
N ARG A 230 10.10 35.78 2.82
CA ARG A 230 10.10 34.51 3.56
C ARG A 230 9.79 34.69 5.04
N GLN A 231 10.34 35.74 5.66
CA GLN A 231 10.07 36.07 7.06
C GLN A 231 8.61 36.50 7.26
N TYR A 232 8.06 37.27 6.33
CA TYR A 232 6.65 37.63 6.33
C TYR A 232 5.77 36.37 6.27
N CYS A 233 6.06 35.44 5.35
CA CYS A 233 5.34 34.16 5.21
C CYS A 233 5.46 33.21 6.40
N SER A 234 6.45 33.40 7.28
CA SER A 234 6.58 32.63 8.52
C SER A 234 5.82 33.26 9.68
N LYS A 235 5.70 34.59 9.71
CA LYS A 235 5.06 35.33 10.81
C LYS A 235 3.57 35.59 10.57
N HIS A 236 3.14 35.60 9.32
CA HIS A 236 1.76 35.93 8.95
C HIS A 236 1.08 34.81 8.17
N SER A 237 -0.23 34.69 8.37
CA SER A 237 -1.10 33.89 7.50
C SER A 237 -1.23 34.58 6.16
N ILE A 238 -0.75 33.90 5.11
CA ILE A 238 -0.93 34.35 3.72
C ILE A 238 -2.10 33.59 3.07
N PRO A 239 -2.77 34.19 2.08
CA PRO A 239 -3.78 33.49 1.28
C PRO A 239 -3.24 32.15 0.73
N SER A 240 -4.07 31.10 0.76
CA SER A 240 -3.66 29.74 0.39
C SER A 240 -3.26 29.59 -1.08
N ASP A 241 -3.70 30.52 -1.91
CA ASP A 241 -3.43 30.65 -3.35
C ASP A 241 -2.17 31.48 -3.65
N ILE A 242 -1.45 31.95 -2.63
CA ILE A 242 -0.13 32.58 -2.78
C ILE A 242 0.97 31.61 -2.35
N PRO A 243 1.89 31.24 -3.25
CA PRO A 243 2.96 30.34 -2.89
C PRO A 243 4.02 31.04 -2.05
N LYS A 244 4.49 30.37 -0.97
CA LYS A 244 5.63 30.87 -0.16
C LYS A 244 6.94 30.97 -0.96
N ARG A 245 7.14 30.07 -1.94
CA ARG A 245 8.27 30.09 -2.89
C ARG A 245 7.78 30.56 -4.26
N LEU A 246 7.59 31.87 -4.38
CA LEU A 246 7.06 32.53 -5.58
C LEU A 246 7.91 32.20 -6.81
N ASP A 247 9.22 32.38 -6.68
CA ASP A 247 10.23 32.11 -7.69
C ASP A 247 10.06 30.74 -8.33
N HIS A 248 10.03 29.68 -7.54
CA HIS A 248 9.93 28.32 -8.06
C HIS A 248 8.59 28.02 -8.74
N ILE A 249 7.48 28.61 -8.27
CA ILE A 249 6.15 28.36 -8.87
C ILE A 249 6.01 29.09 -10.19
N TYR A 250 6.29 30.40 -10.22
CA TYR A 250 6.14 31.19 -11.43
C TYR A 250 7.23 30.90 -12.46
N GLN A 251 8.42 30.44 -12.03
CA GLN A 251 9.45 29.97 -12.96
C GLN A 251 9.01 28.70 -13.69
N LYS A 252 8.31 27.78 -13.00
CA LYS A 252 7.70 26.60 -13.65
C LYS A 252 6.56 26.96 -14.59
N GLN A 253 5.88 28.08 -14.36
CA GLN A 253 4.84 28.60 -15.24
C GLN A 253 5.40 29.44 -16.40
N GLY A 254 6.72 29.72 -16.41
CA GLY A 254 7.36 30.56 -17.43
C GLY A 254 7.11 32.06 -17.30
N THR A 255 6.43 32.51 -16.25
CA THR A 255 6.07 33.93 -16.02
C THR A 255 7.05 34.67 -15.12
N TRP A 256 7.97 33.96 -14.47
CA TRP A 256 8.93 34.58 -13.55
C TRP A 256 10.03 35.35 -14.27
N THR A 257 10.23 36.60 -13.86
CA THR A 257 11.30 37.47 -14.34
C THR A 257 12.48 37.49 -13.36
N THR A 258 12.42 38.35 -12.34
CA THR A 258 13.42 38.49 -11.28
C THR A 258 12.75 38.95 -9.99
N TRP A 259 13.40 38.72 -8.85
CA TRP A 259 12.94 39.29 -7.58
C TRP A 259 12.87 40.82 -7.59
N GLY A 260 13.74 41.50 -8.34
CA GLY A 260 13.74 42.95 -8.44
C GLY A 260 12.47 43.50 -9.09
N ASP A 261 12.08 42.89 -10.21
CA ASP A 261 10.84 43.20 -10.95
C ASP A 261 9.59 42.77 -10.16
N PHE A 262 9.58 41.55 -9.64
CA PHE A 262 8.46 41.05 -8.84
C PHE A 262 8.17 41.93 -7.60
N LEU A 263 9.20 42.37 -6.89
CA LEU A 263 9.04 43.20 -5.69
C LEU A 263 8.95 44.71 -5.98
N GLY A 264 9.06 45.15 -7.25
CA GLY A 264 9.02 46.57 -7.61
C GLY A 264 10.21 47.37 -7.08
N THR A 265 11.38 46.74 -6.91
CA THR A 265 12.58 47.38 -6.35
C THR A 265 13.60 47.80 -7.40
N GLU A 266 13.39 47.45 -8.69
CA GLU A 266 14.31 47.66 -9.81
C GLU A 266 15.73 47.06 -9.62
N LYS A 267 15.94 46.31 -8.53
CA LYS A 267 17.24 45.71 -8.19
C LYS A 267 17.51 44.53 -9.09
N VAL A 268 18.37 44.73 -10.09
CA VAL A 268 18.88 43.64 -10.94
C VAL A 268 20.05 42.95 -10.23
N ALA A 269 19.97 41.62 -10.09
CA ALA A 269 21.07 40.81 -9.57
C ALA A 269 22.30 40.91 -10.49
N ASP A 270 23.52 40.95 -9.94
CA ASP A 270 24.74 41.15 -10.72
C ASP A 270 24.96 40.05 -11.78
N MET A 271 24.52 38.82 -11.48
CA MET A 271 24.52 37.69 -12.43
C MET A 271 23.65 37.92 -13.67
N ASN A 272 22.58 38.73 -13.56
CA ASN A 272 21.76 39.11 -14.70
C ASN A 272 22.36 40.30 -15.45
N LYS A 273 23.01 41.24 -14.75
CA LYS A 273 23.76 42.34 -15.39
C LYS A 273 24.90 41.80 -16.26
N SER A 274 25.59 40.75 -15.79
CA SER A 274 26.72 40.17 -16.49
C SER A 274 26.40 39.52 -17.84
N LYS A 275 25.13 39.18 -18.10
CA LYS A 275 24.71 38.65 -19.41
C LYS A 275 24.80 39.69 -20.53
N ASN A 276 24.74 40.98 -20.19
CA ASN A 276 24.79 42.10 -21.13
C ASN A 276 26.18 42.75 -21.19
N TRP A 277 27.18 42.14 -20.55
CA TRP A 277 28.53 42.70 -20.55
C TRP A 277 29.32 42.27 -21.78
N LEU A 278 30.17 43.18 -22.26
CA LEU A 278 31.05 42.90 -23.40
C LEU A 278 31.97 41.70 -23.09
N PRO A 279 32.25 40.83 -24.07
CA PRO A 279 33.30 39.83 -23.94
C PRO A 279 34.62 40.47 -23.52
N ILE A 280 35.40 39.77 -22.69
CA ILE A 280 36.61 40.29 -22.02
C ILE A 280 37.56 41.10 -22.92
N LYS A 281 37.77 40.64 -24.16
CA LYS A 281 38.66 41.30 -25.14
C LYS A 281 38.14 42.69 -25.50
N ASN A 282 36.86 42.79 -25.82
CA ASN A 282 36.21 44.04 -26.21
C ASN A 282 36.02 44.95 -24.99
N ALA A 283 35.67 44.37 -23.84
CA ALA A 283 35.53 45.11 -22.58
C ALA A 283 36.83 45.80 -22.16
N LYS A 284 37.98 45.16 -22.34
CA LYS A 284 39.31 45.76 -22.03
C LYS A 284 39.65 46.93 -22.95
N ILE A 285 39.30 46.84 -24.24
CA ILE A 285 39.56 47.90 -25.22
C ILE A 285 38.70 49.12 -24.89
N GLU A 286 37.41 48.93 -24.72
CA GLU A 286 36.46 50.00 -24.38
C GLU A 286 36.77 50.64 -23.01
N ALA A 287 37.07 49.82 -21.99
CA ALA A 287 37.42 50.34 -20.68
C ALA A 287 38.67 51.22 -20.70
N ARG A 288 39.69 50.87 -21.52
CA ARG A 288 40.89 51.69 -21.69
C ARG A 288 40.59 53.02 -22.36
N LYS A 289 39.72 53.02 -23.38
CA LYS A 289 39.29 54.24 -24.07
C LYS A 289 38.59 55.20 -23.09
N ILE A 290 37.60 54.69 -22.37
CA ILE A 290 36.84 55.47 -21.36
C ILE A 290 37.75 55.96 -20.24
N ALA A 291 38.68 55.13 -19.77
CA ALA A 291 39.63 55.54 -18.73
C ALA A 291 40.54 56.67 -19.20
N LYS A 292 40.97 56.66 -20.47
CA LYS A 292 41.77 57.75 -21.06
C LYS A 292 40.94 59.03 -21.22
N GLU A 293 39.71 58.93 -21.68
CA GLU A 293 38.79 60.07 -21.87
C GLU A 293 38.40 60.73 -20.54
N LEU A 294 38.16 59.94 -19.49
CA LEU A 294 37.73 60.43 -18.18
C LEU A 294 38.89 60.67 -17.19
N GLY A 295 40.14 60.49 -17.62
CA GLY A 295 41.33 60.64 -16.76
C GLY A 295 41.36 59.68 -15.56
N ILE A 296 40.80 58.48 -15.70
CA ILE A 296 40.71 57.48 -14.62
C ILE A 296 42.04 56.75 -14.50
N THR A 297 42.73 56.92 -13.37
CA THR A 297 44.04 56.31 -13.09
C THR A 297 43.99 55.19 -12.05
N SER A 298 42.85 54.99 -11.38
CA SER A 298 42.69 53.96 -10.34
C SER A 298 41.34 53.24 -10.39
N GLU A 299 41.31 52.02 -9.84
CA GLU A 299 40.07 51.22 -9.68
C GLU A 299 39.03 51.95 -8.82
N LEU A 300 39.47 52.69 -7.80
CA LEU A 300 38.58 53.50 -6.95
C LEU A 300 37.91 54.63 -7.73
N GLN A 301 38.66 55.30 -8.60
CA GLN A 301 38.09 56.28 -9.52
C GLN A 301 37.12 55.61 -10.49
N TRP A 302 37.47 54.47 -11.09
CA TRP A 302 36.55 53.70 -11.95
C TRP A 302 35.22 53.40 -11.24
N MET A 303 35.26 52.90 -10.00
CA MET A 303 34.06 52.61 -9.21
C MET A 303 33.24 53.87 -8.88
N LYS A 304 33.90 55.01 -8.63
CA LYS A 304 33.24 56.29 -8.39
C LYS A 304 32.48 56.76 -9.64
N TYR A 305 33.15 56.77 -10.79
CA TYR A 305 32.55 57.14 -12.09
C TYR A 305 31.44 56.17 -12.51
N TYR A 306 31.58 54.89 -12.21
CA TYR A 306 30.53 53.88 -12.42
C TYR A 306 29.26 54.19 -11.60
N LYS A 307 29.41 54.51 -10.31
CA LYS A 307 28.29 54.92 -9.44
C LYS A 307 27.63 56.21 -9.90
N GLN A 308 28.38 57.11 -10.53
CA GLN A 308 27.89 58.35 -11.11
C GLN A 308 27.22 58.16 -12.48
N GLY A 309 27.13 56.92 -12.99
CA GLY A 309 26.52 56.62 -14.29
C GLY A 309 27.36 57.01 -15.51
N LYS A 310 28.63 57.41 -15.31
CA LYS A 310 29.55 57.83 -16.39
C LYS A 310 30.21 56.65 -17.11
N ILE A 311 30.07 55.44 -16.57
CA ILE A 311 30.55 54.21 -17.20
C ILE A 311 29.35 53.46 -17.81
N PRO A 312 29.40 53.04 -19.08
CA PRO A 312 28.33 52.30 -19.73
C PRO A 312 27.98 51.00 -19.00
N LYS A 313 26.68 50.66 -18.95
CA LYS A 313 26.15 49.50 -18.20
C LYS A 313 26.59 48.13 -18.75
N TYR A 314 27.15 48.08 -19.97
CA TYR A 314 27.75 46.88 -20.58
C TYR A 314 29.20 46.61 -20.10
N LEU A 315 29.75 47.46 -19.23
CA LEU A 315 31.00 47.20 -18.52
C LEU A 315 30.72 46.95 -17.02
N PRO A 316 31.48 46.08 -16.36
CA PRO A 316 31.29 45.81 -14.93
C PRO A 316 31.77 46.97 -14.05
N ARG A 317 31.18 47.08 -12.86
CA ARG A 317 31.65 47.98 -11.79
C ARG A 317 33.09 47.71 -11.37
N ASP A 318 33.49 46.44 -11.37
CA ASP A 318 34.83 45.97 -11.05
C ASP A 318 35.34 45.13 -12.22
N LEU A 319 36.19 45.74 -13.06
CA LEU A 319 36.81 45.09 -14.22
C LEU A 319 37.75 43.96 -13.80
N GLY A 320 38.49 44.13 -12.71
CA GLY A 320 39.53 43.19 -12.27
C GLY A 320 38.93 41.91 -11.71
N SER A 321 37.98 42.02 -10.78
CA SER A 321 37.36 40.84 -10.15
C SER A 321 36.48 40.01 -11.08
N PHE A 322 35.98 40.59 -12.16
CA PHE A 322 35.09 39.87 -13.08
C PHE A 322 35.82 39.24 -14.27
N TYR A 323 36.83 39.92 -14.83
CA TYR A 323 37.54 39.45 -16.02
C TYR A 323 38.91 38.82 -15.73
N ASP A 324 39.42 38.93 -14.50
CA ASP A 324 40.62 38.22 -14.07
C ASP A 324 40.29 37.34 -12.83
N PRO A 325 40.09 36.03 -13.02
CA PRO A 325 39.80 35.09 -11.94
C PRO A 325 40.88 35.05 -10.85
N ASN A 326 42.12 35.46 -11.18
CA ASN A 326 43.25 35.48 -10.26
C ASN A 326 43.38 36.83 -9.51
N HIS A 327 42.61 37.84 -9.88
CA HIS A 327 42.66 39.17 -9.26
C HIS A 327 42.32 39.16 -7.76
N LYS A 328 41.34 38.33 -7.36
CA LYS A 328 40.96 38.15 -5.94
C LYS A 328 42.05 37.46 -5.10
N ARG A 329 42.88 36.60 -5.71
CA ARG A 329 44.01 35.94 -5.03
C ARG A 329 45.16 36.91 -4.75
N ASN A 330 45.39 37.88 -5.64
CA ASN A 330 46.48 38.84 -5.50
C ASN A 330 46.19 39.97 -4.49
N LYS A 331 44.92 40.35 -4.27
CA LYS A 331 44.53 41.30 -3.20
C LYS A 331 44.74 40.75 -1.78
N LYS A 332 44.67 39.42 -1.59
CA LYS A 332 44.89 38.76 -0.28
C LYS A 332 46.37 38.61 0.12
N ARG A 333 47.31 38.88 -0.78
CA ARG A 333 48.77 38.72 -0.54
C ARG A 333 49.49 40.04 -0.27
N LYS A 334 48.77 41.17 -0.17
CA LYS A 334 49.32 42.51 0.05
C LYS A 334 49.00 43.11 1.43
N TYR A 335 48.63 42.27 2.39
CA TYR A 335 48.51 42.64 3.79
C TYR A 335 49.38 41.73 4.63
#